data_AF-A0A7C5BHE7-F1
#
_entry.id   AF-A0A7C5BHE7-F1
#
_cell.length_a   1.000
_cell.length_b   1.000
_cell.length_c   1.000
_cell.angle_alpha   90.00
_cell.angle_beta   90.00
_cell.angle_gamma   90.00
#
_symmetry.space_group_name_H-M   'P 1'
#
loop_
_entity.id
_entity.type
_entity.pdbx_description
1 polymer ?
#
loop_
_entity_poly.entity_id
_entity_poly.type
_entity_poly.pdbx_seq_one_letter_code
_entity_poly.pdbx_strand_id
1 'polypeptide(L)'
;MKIKQIRANEILDSRGNPTLEAFVTLEDGSIGWAAVPSGASTGTYEAVELRDGDPQRYEGKGTLKAVANVEEKIAPVVTGLEAADQEKLDQTMIELDGTENKANLGANAILAVSLASARAEAVSEKKPLYEYLSKFNPDYQGVFIMPITQMNVMNGGKHANWSTDIQEYLLLPTGAPSVTEAIRMGAEVYHQLKKVLKNRSYSTGVGDEGGYAPGLTSNEEPFQLMAEAIQKAGYTLGKDLCFGIDSASSEFFKDGVYHLAKEGKTVNSKELAEFYQQLRAKYPIISLEDIFAEDDWDGFSRFTASAGNQVQIIGDDLYVTNLKRLQKGIESKATNSILIKLNQIGTLTETVKAILLARQNGFSAVVSHRSGETEDSFIADFVVAMGTGQIKTGAPCRSERVCKYNRLMQIEKELGERAVYAKFPYR
;
A
#
# COMPACT_ATOMS: atom_id res chain seq x y z
N MET A 1 25.74 -14.48 0.00
CA MET A 1 26.41 -14.68 -1.31
C MET A 1 26.75 -13.31 -1.87
N LYS A 2 27.88 -13.12 -2.55
CA LYS A 2 28.30 -11.78 -2.99
C LYS A 2 27.60 -11.31 -4.25
N ILE A 3 27.33 -10.01 -4.31
CA ILE A 3 26.82 -9.32 -5.50
C ILE A 3 27.91 -9.29 -6.56
N LYS A 4 27.60 -9.81 -7.75
CA LYS A 4 28.51 -9.87 -8.91
C LYS A 4 28.20 -8.79 -9.94
N GLN A 5 26.92 -8.55 -10.21
CA GLN A 5 26.50 -7.59 -11.23
C GLN A 5 25.13 -7.00 -10.89
N ILE A 6 24.95 -5.72 -11.22
CA ILE A 6 23.65 -5.03 -11.18
C ILE A 6 23.40 -4.41 -12.55
N ARG A 7 22.14 -4.45 -13.00
CA ARG A 7 21.66 -3.78 -14.22
C ARG A 7 20.30 -3.14 -13.94
N ALA A 8 19.94 -2.11 -14.70
CA ALA A 8 18.62 -1.51 -14.60
C ALA A 8 18.04 -1.17 -15.97
N ASN A 9 16.71 -1.21 -16.08
CA ASN A 9 15.98 -0.80 -17.27
C ASN A 9 14.91 0.23 -16.91
N GLU A 10 14.64 1.16 -17.83
CA GLU A 10 13.40 1.93 -17.83
C GLU A 10 12.28 1.06 -18.43
N ILE A 11 11.18 0.93 -17.70
CA ILE A 11 9.97 0.20 -18.10
C ILE A 11 8.73 1.10 -17.89
N LEU A 12 7.52 0.59 -18.12
CA LEU A 12 6.28 1.34 -17.87
C LEU A 12 5.51 0.77 -16.67
N ASP A 13 4.92 1.66 -15.87
CA ASP A 13 3.95 1.31 -14.84
C ASP A 13 2.55 1.07 -15.43
N SER A 14 1.59 0.67 -14.59
CA SER A 14 0.20 0.39 -14.97
C SER A 14 -0.60 1.59 -15.48
N ARG A 15 -0.05 2.80 -15.38
CA ARG A 15 -0.60 4.05 -15.91
C ARG A 15 0.10 4.48 -17.20
N GLY A 16 1.09 3.71 -17.66
CA GLY A 16 1.90 4.03 -18.85
C GLY A 16 2.95 5.11 -18.60
N ASN A 17 3.24 5.46 -17.34
CA ASN A 17 4.37 6.34 -17.03
C ASN A 17 5.64 5.50 -16.89
N PRO A 18 6.83 6.06 -17.18
CA PRO A 18 8.08 5.36 -16.91
C PRO A 18 8.22 4.96 -15.44
N THR A 19 8.87 3.84 -15.19
CA THR A 19 9.49 3.49 -13.91
C THR A 19 10.74 2.68 -14.21
N LEU A 20 11.42 2.15 -13.20
CA LEU A 20 12.58 1.30 -13.41
C LEU A 20 12.46 -0.06 -12.73
N GLU A 21 13.12 -1.02 -13.33
CA GLU A 21 13.44 -2.31 -12.73
C GLU A 21 14.96 -2.45 -12.58
N ALA A 22 15.39 -3.17 -11.55
CA ALA A 22 16.78 -3.55 -11.37
C ALA A 22 16.91 -5.07 -11.26
N PHE A 23 18.02 -5.60 -11.78
CA PHE A 23 18.43 -7.00 -11.67
C PHE A 23 19.73 -7.08 -10.87
N VAL A 24 19.78 -7.98 -9.89
CA VAL A 24 20.96 -8.26 -9.08
C VAL A 24 21.36 -9.70 -9.31
N THR A 25 22.57 -9.91 -9.83
CA THR A 25 23.17 -11.22 -10.06
C THR A 25 24.25 -11.47 -9.02
N LEU A 26 24.21 -12.65 -8.40
CA LEU A 26 25.17 -13.08 -7.39
C LEU A 26 26.28 -13.96 -7.98
N GLU A 27 27.34 -14.22 -7.21
CA GLU A 27 28.52 -14.99 -7.67
C GLU A 27 28.19 -16.43 -8.07
N ASP A 28 27.19 -17.05 -7.45
CA ASP A 28 26.67 -18.39 -7.78
C ASP A 28 25.76 -18.42 -9.02
N GLY A 29 25.46 -17.26 -9.61
CA GLY A 29 24.57 -17.12 -10.75
C GLY A 29 23.09 -16.95 -10.38
N SER A 30 22.75 -16.89 -9.09
CA SER A 30 21.39 -16.54 -8.65
C SER A 30 21.04 -15.11 -9.06
N ILE A 31 19.80 -14.91 -9.54
CA ILE A 31 19.33 -13.61 -10.04
C ILE A 31 18.04 -13.23 -9.31
N GLY A 32 18.04 -12.04 -8.74
CA GLY A 32 16.84 -11.36 -8.26
C GLY A 32 16.55 -10.14 -9.13
N TRP A 33 15.29 -9.74 -9.17
CA TRP A 33 14.87 -8.52 -9.84
C TRP A 33 13.83 -7.80 -8.98
N ALA A 34 13.60 -6.51 -9.22
CA ALA A 34 12.46 -5.80 -8.66
C ALA A 34 12.13 -4.58 -9.51
N ALA A 35 10.84 -4.29 -9.65
CA ALA A 35 10.34 -3.08 -10.28
C ALA A 35 9.68 -2.17 -9.24
N VAL A 36 9.89 -0.86 -9.36
CA VAL A 36 9.44 0.10 -8.33
C VAL A 36 8.09 0.72 -8.70
N PRO A 37 7.09 0.70 -7.81
CA PRO A 37 5.81 1.36 -8.06
C PRO A 37 5.92 2.88 -7.87
N SER A 38 4.94 3.63 -8.38
CA SER A 38 4.87 5.10 -8.33
C SER A 38 3.49 5.58 -7.85
N GLY A 39 3.46 6.69 -7.09
CA GLY A 39 2.23 7.30 -6.58
C GLY A 39 1.52 8.22 -7.58
N ALA A 40 0.23 8.49 -7.36
CA ALA A 40 -0.52 9.58 -8.02
C ALA A 40 -0.67 10.76 -7.04
N SER A 41 -1.07 10.43 -5.81
CA SER A 41 -0.85 11.32 -4.67
C SER A 41 0.43 10.91 -3.94
N THR A 42 1.24 11.90 -3.63
CA THR A 42 2.51 11.77 -2.92
C THR A 42 2.45 12.70 -1.73
N GLY A 43 2.56 12.15 -0.52
CA GLY A 43 2.68 12.96 0.69
C GLY A 43 3.89 13.89 0.59
N THR A 44 3.80 15.07 1.21
CA THR A 44 4.82 16.13 1.07
C THR A 44 6.20 15.71 1.58
N TYR A 45 6.24 14.69 2.43
CA TYR A 45 7.42 14.22 3.14
C TYR A 45 7.97 12.87 2.64
N GLU A 46 7.48 12.34 1.50
CA GLU A 46 7.99 11.10 0.91
C GLU A 46 9.46 11.23 0.45
N ALA A 47 10.16 10.09 0.39
CA ALA A 47 11.43 9.99 -0.32
C ALA A 47 11.22 10.29 -1.83
N VAL A 48 12.23 10.90 -2.46
CA VAL A 48 12.10 11.46 -3.79
C VAL A 48 12.19 10.38 -4.86
N GLU A 49 11.12 10.23 -5.64
CA GLU A 49 11.16 9.53 -6.92
C GLU A 49 11.90 10.41 -7.95
N LEU A 50 13.07 9.96 -8.42
CA LEU A 50 13.86 10.75 -9.37
C LEU A 50 13.34 10.57 -10.80
N ARG A 51 12.93 11.69 -11.40
CA ARG A 51 12.46 11.81 -12.79
C ARG A 51 13.41 12.67 -13.62
N ASP A 52 13.40 12.50 -14.93
CA ASP A 52 14.31 13.16 -15.86
C ASP A 52 14.02 14.66 -16.02
N GLY A 53 12.74 15.05 -16.01
CA GLY A 53 12.29 16.42 -16.26
C GLY A 53 12.42 16.87 -17.72
N ASP A 54 12.71 15.95 -18.65
CA ASP A 54 12.78 16.24 -20.08
C ASP A 54 11.38 16.23 -20.73
N PRO A 55 10.82 17.40 -21.12
CA PRO A 55 9.48 17.47 -21.67
C PRO A 55 9.33 16.72 -23.01
N GLN A 56 10.43 16.39 -23.70
CA GLN A 56 10.39 15.64 -24.96
C GLN A 56 10.18 14.13 -24.76
N ARG A 57 10.39 13.62 -23.55
CA ARG A 57 10.23 12.19 -23.22
C ARG A 57 9.23 12.00 -22.09
N TYR A 58 8.13 11.32 -22.40
CA TYR A 58 7.08 11.01 -21.42
C TYR A 58 6.62 12.24 -20.62
N GLU A 59 6.56 13.41 -21.25
CA GLU A 59 6.15 14.67 -20.60
C GLU A 59 6.99 15.03 -19.36
N GLY A 60 8.29 14.71 -19.37
CA GLY A 60 9.19 14.95 -18.23
C GLY A 60 9.28 13.79 -17.24
N LYS A 61 8.49 12.74 -17.42
CA LYS A 61 8.39 11.61 -16.47
C LYS A 61 9.37 10.47 -16.76
N GLY A 62 10.32 10.63 -17.68
CA GLY A 62 11.41 9.65 -17.87
C GLY A 62 12.16 9.33 -16.57
N THR A 63 12.79 8.17 -16.50
CA THR A 63 13.59 7.71 -15.35
C THR A 63 15.01 7.30 -15.74
N LEU A 64 15.53 7.77 -16.87
CA LEU A 64 16.88 7.41 -17.32
C LEU A 64 17.98 7.89 -16.36
N LYS A 65 17.79 9.02 -15.68
CA LYS A 65 18.72 9.48 -14.64
C LYS A 65 18.79 8.48 -13.48
N ALA A 66 17.64 7.94 -13.05
CA ALA A 66 17.58 6.95 -11.99
C ALA A 66 18.20 5.61 -12.43
N VAL A 67 17.94 5.18 -13.67
CA VAL A 67 18.59 4.00 -14.27
C VAL A 67 20.11 4.17 -14.31
N ALA A 68 20.60 5.31 -14.80
CA ALA A 68 22.03 5.62 -14.82
C ALA A 68 22.62 5.66 -13.41
N ASN A 69 21.90 6.19 -12.42
CA ASN A 69 22.34 6.14 -11.02
C ASN A 69 22.50 4.71 -10.50
N VAL A 70 21.63 3.76 -10.89
CA VAL A 70 21.80 2.35 -10.54
C VAL A 70 23.11 1.79 -11.10
N GLU A 71 23.36 1.99 -12.40
CA GLU A 71 24.48 1.35 -13.09
C GLU A 71 25.83 2.04 -12.86
N GLU A 72 25.84 3.37 -12.83
CA GLU A 72 27.08 4.15 -12.80
C GLU A 72 27.52 4.55 -11.38
N LYS A 73 26.58 4.61 -10.42
CA LYS A 73 26.87 5.05 -9.05
C LYS A 73 26.66 3.96 -8.02
N ILE A 74 25.49 3.32 -7.99
CA ILE A 74 25.17 2.30 -6.99
C ILE A 74 25.99 1.03 -7.25
N ALA A 75 25.97 0.51 -8.48
CA ALA A 75 26.59 -0.78 -8.79
C ALA A 75 28.09 -0.86 -8.44
N PRO A 76 28.94 0.14 -8.72
CA PRO A 76 30.36 0.10 -8.35
C PRO A 76 30.61 0.01 -6.85
N VAL A 77 29.72 0.56 -6.02
CA VAL A 77 29.90 0.65 -4.57
C VAL A 77 29.40 -0.62 -3.85
N VAL A 78 28.34 -1.24 -4.38
CA VAL A 78 27.72 -2.41 -3.73
C VAL A 78 28.16 -3.76 -4.30
N THR A 79 28.82 -3.78 -5.45
CA THR A 79 29.41 -5.01 -6.00
C THR A 79 30.46 -5.57 -5.05
N GLY A 80 30.41 -6.88 -4.78
CA GLY A 80 31.26 -7.57 -3.82
C GLY A 80 30.75 -7.56 -2.37
N LEU A 81 29.70 -6.79 -2.06
CA LEU A 81 28.98 -6.92 -0.78
C LEU A 81 28.19 -8.23 -0.72
N GLU A 82 27.96 -8.72 0.50
CA GLU A 82 27.10 -9.89 0.75
C GLU A 82 25.63 -9.47 0.61
N ALA A 83 24.88 -10.08 -0.31
CA ALA A 83 23.45 -9.79 -0.48
C ALA A 83 22.60 -10.26 0.73
N ALA A 84 23.11 -11.18 1.54
CA ALA A 84 22.50 -11.58 2.81
C ALA A 84 22.51 -10.47 3.88
N ASP A 85 23.47 -9.54 3.81
CA ASP A 85 23.61 -8.41 4.73
C ASP A 85 22.83 -7.19 4.20
N GLN A 86 21.50 -7.34 4.22
CA GLN A 86 20.56 -6.35 3.69
C GLN A 86 20.74 -4.97 4.33
N GLU A 87 21.00 -4.93 5.65
CA GLU A 87 21.16 -3.66 6.37
C GLU A 87 22.42 -2.94 5.89
N LYS A 88 23.55 -3.63 5.76
CA LYS A 88 24.77 -3.04 5.23
C LYS A 88 24.61 -2.56 3.79
N LEU A 89 23.96 -3.35 2.94
CA LEU A 89 23.68 -2.99 1.55
C LEU A 89 22.84 -1.70 1.49
N ASP A 90 21.71 -1.67 2.18
CA ASP A 90 20.80 -0.52 2.20
C ASP A 90 21.49 0.72 2.78
N GLN A 91 22.22 0.57 3.89
CA GLN A 91 22.97 1.66 4.52
C GLN A 91 24.05 2.23 3.59
N THR A 92 24.75 1.38 2.85
CA THR A 92 25.76 1.80 1.87
C THR A 92 25.14 2.69 0.77
N MET A 93 23.95 2.33 0.28
CA MET A 93 23.24 3.14 -0.73
C MET A 93 22.70 4.45 -0.16
N ILE A 94 22.21 4.44 1.09
CA ILE A 94 21.76 5.65 1.79
C ILE A 94 22.93 6.62 2.00
N GLU A 95 24.10 6.13 2.44
CA GLU A 95 25.30 6.95 2.63
C GLU A 95 25.85 7.49 1.32
N LEU A 96 25.80 6.69 0.25
CA LEU A 96 26.19 7.12 -1.09
C LEU A 96 25.28 8.25 -1.62
N ASP A 97 23.99 8.18 -1.34
CA ASP A 97 23.06 9.25 -1.69
C ASP A 97 23.34 10.53 -0.89
N GLY A 98 23.51 10.40 0.43
CA GLY A 98 23.89 11.49 1.33
C GLY A 98 22.80 12.53 1.62
N THR A 99 21.57 12.35 1.14
CA THR A 99 20.42 13.21 1.45
C THR A 99 19.40 12.50 2.34
N GLU A 100 18.62 13.26 3.10
CA GLU A 100 17.61 12.68 4.00
C GLU A 100 16.48 11.98 3.23
N ASN A 101 16.14 12.47 2.04
CA ASN A 101 15.01 12.02 1.23
C ASN A 101 15.42 11.28 -0.05
N LYS A 102 16.67 10.82 -0.15
CA LYS A 102 17.17 10.03 -1.28
C LYS A 102 17.13 10.76 -2.64
N ALA A 103 17.25 12.08 -2.62
CA ALA A 103 17.06 12.93 -3.80
C ALA A 103 18.22 12.89 -4.81
N ASN A 104 19.43 12.50 -4.40
CA ASN A 104 20.61 12.50 -5.28
C ASN A 104 20.63 11.28 -6.22
N LEU A 105 20.27 10.11 -5.69
CA LEU A 105 20.19 8.85 -6.44
C LEU A 105 18.77 8.55 -6.91
N GLY A 106 17.76 8.99 -6.15
CA GLY A 106 16.36 8.62 -6.32
C GLY A 106 16.00 7.42 -5.45
N ALA A 107 14.92 7.55 -4.67
CA ALA A 107 14.35 6.47 -3.87
C ALA A 107 13.94 5.28 -4.75
N ASN A 108 13.52 5.54 -5.99
CA ASN A 108 13.25 4.51 -7.00
C ASN A 108 14.50 3.72 -7.42
N ALA A 109 15.66 4.36 -7.58
CA ALA A 109 16.90 3.66 -7.88
C ALA A 109 17.36 2.77 -6.71
N ILE A 110 17.34 3.33 -5.50
CA ILE A 110 17.78 2.64 -4.28
C ILE A 110 16.85 1.45 -3.95
N LEU A 111 15.54 1.66 -4.00
CA LEU A 111 14.58 0.62 -3.66
C LEU A 111 14.66 -0.56 -4.64
N ALA A 112 14.82 -0.31 -5.95
CA ALA A 112 14.93 -1.38 -6.94
C ALA A 112 16.08 -2.34 -6.61
N VAL A 113 17.26 -1.80 -6.28
CA VAL A 113 18.43 -2.61 -5.91
C VAL A 113 18.23 -3.29 -4.55
N SER A 114 17.64 -2.60 -3.58
CA SER A 114 17.32 -3.14 -2.25
C SER A 114 16.47 -4.41 -2.33
N LEU A 115 15.35 -4.34 -3.07
CA LEU A 115 14.41 -5.45 -3.23
C LEU A 115 14.96 -6.56 -4.14
N ALA A 116 15.64 -6.20 -5.23
CA ALA A 116 16.24 -7.17 -6.13
C ALA A 116 17.32 -8.00 -5.43
N SER A 117 18.09 -7.38 -4.52
CA SER A 117 19.12 -8.09 -3.74
C SER A 117 18.51 -9.09 -2.76
N ALA A 118 17.43 -8.72 -2.07
CA ALA A 118 16.68 -9.64 -1.21
C ALA A 118 16.15 -10.84 -1.99
N ARG A 119 15.59 -10.60 -3.20
CA ARG A 119 15.10 -11.67 -4.07
C ARG A 119 16.24 -12.55 -4.58
N ALA A 120 17.40 -11.97 -4.90
CA ALA A 120 18.57 -12.71 -5.36
C ALA A 120 19.13 -13.64 -4.27
N GLU A 121 19.25 -13.15 -3.04
CA GLU A 121 19.72 -13.97 -1.92
C GLU A 121 18.71 -15.07 -1.56
N ALA A 122 17.40 -14.79 -1.62
CA ALA A 122 16.38 -15.82 -1.44
C ALA A 122 16.53 -16.98 -2.44
N VAL A 123 16.82 -16.66 -3.71
CA VAL A 123 17.10 -17.66 -4.76
C VAL A 123 18.38 -18.45 -4.47
N SER A 124 19.46 -17.77 -4.06
CA SER A 124 20.73 -18.40 -3.64
C SER A 124 20.55 -19.36 -2.47
N GLU A 125 19.75 -18.97 -1.46
CA GLU A 125 19.38 -19.82 -0.33
C GLU A 125 18.35 -20.91 -0.68
N LYS A 126 17.83 -20.92 -1.92
CA LYS A 126 16.77 -21.82 -2.40
C LYS A 126 15.50 -21.75 -1.54
N LYS A 127 15.15 -20.55 -1.09
CA LYS A 127 13.95 -20.28 -0.30
C LYS A 127 12.95 -19.45 -1.11
N PRO A 128 11.65 -19.69 -0.96
CA PRO A 128 10.64 -18.71 -1.35
C PRO A 128 10.92 -17.36 -0.68
N LEU A 129 10.58 -16.27 -1.36
CA LEU A 129 10.90 -14.92 -0.87
C LEU A 129 10.27 -14.64 0.50
N TYR A 130 9.01 -15.02 0.72
CA TYR A 130 8.35 -14.84 2.03
C TYR A 130 9.09 -15.55 3.17
N GLU A 131 9.71 -16.71 2.90
CA GLU A 131 10.46 -17.48 3.91
C GLU A 131 11.83 -16.86 4.16
N TYR A 132 12.50 -16.38 3.10
CA TYR A 132 13.75 -15.63 3.27
C TYR A 132 13.54 -14.35 4.10
N LEU A 133 12.48 -13.58 3.78
CA LEU A 133 12.18 -12.32 4.43
C LEU A 133 11.71 -12.49 5.88
N SER A 134 11.22 -13.67 6.29
CA SER A 134 10.75 -13.90 7.66
C SER A 134 11.88 -13.78 8.70
N LYS A 135 13.15 -13.82 8.28
CA LYS A 135 14.31 -13.51 9.14
C LYS A 135 14.28 -12.09 9.73
N PHE A 136 13.56 -11.17 9.08
CA PHE A 136 13.36 -9.79 9.56
C PHE A 136 12.19 -9.65 10.53
N ASN A 137 11.41 -10.71 10.74
CA ASN A 137 10.26 -10.73 11.63
C ASN A 137 10.63 -11.42 12.96
N PRO A 138 10.87 -10.68 14.05
CA PRO A 138 11.24 -11.28 15.33
C PRO A 138 10.12 -12.11 15.96
N ASP A 139 8.87 -11.92 15.53
CA ASP A 139 7.70 -12.65 16.06
C ASP A 139 7.37 -13.91 15.26
N TYR A 140 8.14 -14.22 14.21
CA TYR A 140 7.93 -15.43 13.42
C TYR A 140 8.28 -16.69 14.23
N GLN A 141 7.27 -17.53 14.49
CA GLN A 141 7.39 -18.76 15.27
C GLN A 141 7.05 -20.02 14.44
N GLY A 142 7.34 -20.01 13.13
CA GLY A 142 7.07 -21.15 12.24
C GLY A 142 5.66 -21.20 11.65
N VAL A 143 4.83 -20.22 11.96
CA VAL A 143 3.49 -20.02 11.38
C VAL A 143 3.48 -18.71 10.60
N PHE A 144 2.88 -18.74 9.42
CA PHE A 144 2.76 -17.57 8.54
C PHE A 144 1.34 -17.03 8.58
N ILE A 145 1.23 -15.70 8.68
CA ILE A 145 -0.05 -15.03 8.71
C ILE A 145 -0.42 -14.56 7.30
N MET A 146 -1.53 -15.08 6.77
CA MET A 146 -2.10 -14.63 5.52
C MET A 146 -2.98 -13.39 5.76
N PRO A 147 -2.85 -12.34 4.94
CA PRO A 147 -3.43 -11.03 5.26
C PRO A 147 -4.92 -10.93 4.94
N ILE A 148 -5.65 -10.12 5.72
CA ILE A 148 -6.93 -9.57 5.31
C ILE A 148 -6.68 -8.56 4.18
N THR A 149 -7.35 -8.74 3.05
CA THR A 149 -7.25 -7.88 1.88
C THR A 149 -8.18 -6.67 2.02
N GLN A 150 -7.66 -5.46 1.90
CA GLN A 150 -8.45 -4.24 1.79
C GLN A 150 -8.63 -3.90 0.31
N MET A 151 -9.78 -4.29 -0.26
CA MET A 151 -10.02 -4.23 -1.70
C MET A 151 -10.74 -2.95 -2.10
N ASN A 152 -10.06 -2.02 -2.76
CA ASN A 152 -10.69 -0.82 -3.33
C ASN A 152 -11.60 -1.20 -4.49
N VAL A 153 -12.92 -1.12 -4.29
CA VAL A 153 -13.92 -1.48 -5.31
C VAL A 153 -14.65 -0.30 -5.90
N MET A 154 -14.57 0.89 -5.29
CA MET A 154 -15.09 2.14 -5.84
C MET A 154 -14.21 3.33 -5.49
N ASN A 155 -14.10 4.24 -6.46
CA ASN A 155 -13.20 5.39 -6.42
C ASN A 155 -13.95 6.72 -6.38
N GLY A 156 -13.33 7.70 -5.73
CA GLY A 156 -13.62 9.13 -5.74
C GLY A 156 -12.33 9.94 -5.65
N GLY A 157 -12.39 11.16 -5.09
CA GLY A 157 -11.22 12.00 -4.86
C GLY A 157 -10.37 12.20 -6.12
N LYS A 158 -9.04 12.19 -6.00
CA LYS A 158 -8.13 12.29 -7.16
C LYS A 158 -8.27 11.13 -8.14
N HIS A 159 -8.69 9.96 -7.68
CA HIS A 159 -8.87 8.78 -8.53
C HIS A 159 -10.14 8.87 -9.42
N ALA A 160 -11.13 9.67 -9.01
CA ALA A 160 -12.35 9.95 -9.77
C ALA A 160 -13.07 11.20 -9.22
N ASN A 161 -12.57 12.40 -9.54
CA ASN A 161 -13.03 13.65 -8.94
C ASN A 161 -14.49 14.01 -9.25
N TRP A 162 -15.10 13.36 -10.25
CA TRP A 162 -16.52 13.49 -10.58
C TRP A 162 -17.42 12.58 -9.73
N SER A 163 -16.88 11.62 -8.99
CA SER A 163 -17.62 10.56 -8.28
C SER A 163 -17.97 10.97 -6.85
N THR A 164 -16.99 10.97 -5.93
CA THR A 164 -17.15 11.29 -4.50
C THR A 164 -16.00 12.11 -3.95
N ASP A 165 -16.13 12.68 -2.74
CA ASP A 165 -15.03 13.40 -2.07
C ASP A 165 -14.02 12.41 -1.49
N ILE A 166 -14.49 11.37 -0.78
CA ILE A 166 -13.66 10.25 -0.30
C ILE A 166 -13.03 9.53 -1.49
N GLN A 167 -11.74 9.21 -1.39
CA GLN A 167 -10.94 8.65 -2.48
C GLN A 167 -11.22 7.18 -2.76
N GLU A 168 -11.35 6.34 -1.73
CA GLU A 168 -11.51 4.88 -1.90
C GLU A 168 -12.51 4.28 -0.93
N TYR A 169 -13.27 3.31 -1.44
CA TYR A 169 -14.22 2.51 -0.67
C TYR A 169 -13.84 1.04 -0.75
N LEU A 170 -13.54 0.47 0.42
CA LEU A 170 -12.84 -0.79 0.57
C LEU A 170 -13.79 -1.90 1.05
N LEU A 171 -13.64 -3.10 0.49
CA LEU A 171 -14.18 -4.33 1.04
C LEU A 171 -13.11 -5.04 1.89
N LEU A 172 -13.46 -5.42 3.11
CA LEU A 172 -12.62 -6.21 4.00
C LEU A 172 -13.31 -7.54 4.32
N PRO A 173 -12.94 -8.66 3.68
CA PRO A 173 -13.52 -9.99 3.89
C PRO A 173 -13.08 -10.63 5.23
N THR A 174 -13.39 -9.99 6.35
CA THR A 174 -12.94 -10.38 7.70
C THR A 174 -13.52 -11.72 8.19
N GLY A 175 -14.63 -12.18 7.61
CA GLY A 175 -15.26 -13.46 7.96
C GLY A 175 -14.76 -14.66 7.15
N ALA A 176 -13.82 -14.45 6.22
CA ALA A 176 -13.27 -15.53 5.40
C ALA A 176 -12.45 -16.53 6.26
N PRO A 177 -12.43 -17.83 5.90
CA PRO A 177 -11.62 -18.83 6.60
C PRO A 177 -10.16 -18.88 6.12
N SER A 178 -9.87 -18.31 4.94
CA SER A 178 -8.56 -18.36 4.27
C SER A 178 -8.41 -17.15 3.35
N VAL A 179 -7.19 -16.81 2.92
CA VAL A 179 -6.99 -15.69 1.99
C VAL A 179 -7.51 -16.01 0.59
N THR A 180 -7.43 -17.28 0.14
CA THR A 180 -8.05 -17.70 -1.13
C THR A 180 -9.56 -17.48 -1.10
N GLU A 181 -10.22 -17.88 -0.01
CA GLU A 181 -11.65 -17.66 0.14
C GLU A 181 -11.99 -16.16 0.26
N ALA A 182 -11.16 -15.39 0.97
CA ALA A 182 -11.29 -13.94 1.07
C ALA A 182 -11.24 -13.26 -0.32
N ILE A 183 -10.30 -13.68 -1.17
CA ILE A 183 -10.13 -13.17 -2.53
C ILE A 183 -11.34 -13.53 -3.40
N ARG A 184 -11.82 -14.78 -3.30
CA ARG A 184 -13.02 -15.23 -4.01
C ARG A 184 -14.26 -14.42 -3.60
N MET A 185 -14.48 -14.23 -2.30
CA MET A 185 -15.57 -13.41 -1.76
C MET A 185 -15.54 -11.99 -2.33
N GLY A 186 -14.37 -11.33 -2.27
CA GLY A 186 -14.19 -9.98 -2.81
C GLY A 186 -14.46 -9.89 -4.32
N ALA A 187 -13.98 -10.86 -5.10
CA ALA A 187 -14.21 -10.92 -6.55
C ALA A 187 -15.69 -11.10 -6.92
N GLU A 188 -16.41 -11.97 -6.20
CA GLU A 188 -17.85 -12.17 -6.40
C GLU A 188 -18.65 -10.89 -6.10
N VAL A 189 -18.35 -10.21 -4.99
CA VAL A 189 -18.97 -8.92 -4.64
C VAL A 189 -18.63 -7.86 -5.69
N TYR A 190 -17.37 -7.77 -6.14
CA TYR A 190 -16.95 -6.84 -7.20
C TYR A 190 -17.71 -7.04 -8.51
N HIS A 191 -17.98 -8.29 -8.90
CA HIS A 191 -18.79 -8.59 -10.09
C HIS A 191 -20.28 -8.31 -9.88
N GLN A 192 -20.83 -8.53 -8.69
CA GLN A 192 -22.20 -8.13 -8.38
C GLN A 192 -22.36 -6.62 -8.36
N LEU A 193 -21.38 -5.89 -7.83
CA LEU A 193 -21.36 -4.43 -7.85
C LEU A 193 -21.43 -3.89 -9.28
N LYS A 194 -20.71 -4.51 -10.24
CA LYS A 194 -20.83 -4.19 -11.67
C LYS A 194 -22.27 -4.27 -12.17
N LYS A 195 -23.00 -5.32 -11.77
CA LYS A 195 -24.40 -5.54 -12.16
C LYS A 195 -25.33 -4.52 -11.50
N VAL A 196 -25.12 -4.23 -10.22
CA VAL A 196 -25.87 -3.19 -9.47
C VAL A 196 -25.71 -1.83 -10.16
N LEU A 197 -24.48 -1.44 -10.48
CA LEU A 197 -24.20 -0.19 -11.19
C LEU A 197 -24.91 -0.13 -12.55
N LYS A 198 -24.79 -1.18 -13.38
CA LYS A 198 -25.46 -1.24 -14.68
C LYS A 198 -26.98 -1.15 -14.58
N ASN A 199 -27.59 -1.82 -13.61
CA ASN A 199 -29.04 -1.79 -13.40
C ASN A 199 -29.55 -0.40 -12.99
N ARG A 200 -28.68 0.41 -12.38
CA ARG A 200 -28.95 1.82 -12.05
C ARG A 200 -28.45 2.79 -13.13
N SER A 201 -28.07 2.28 -14.30
CA SER A 201 -27.56 3.06 -15.44
C SER A 201 -26.25 3.81 -15.17
N TYR A 202 -25.48 3.40 -14.17
CA TYR A 202 -24.15 3.94 -13.91
C TYR A 202 -23.11 3.35 -14.86
N SER A 203 -22.06 4.13 -15.13
CA SER A 203 -20.88 3.63 -15.85
C SER A 203 -20.12 2.61 -14.99
N THR A 204 -19.50 1.63 -15.65
CA THR A 204 -18.64 0.64 -14.98
C THR A 204 -17.20 0.75 -15.46
N GLY A 205 -16.77 1.97 -15.77
CA GLY A 205 -15.35 2.29 -15.99
C GLY A 205 -14.60 2.15 -14.68
N VAL A 206 -13.31 1.80 -14.76
CA VAL A 206 -12.46 1.54 -13.60
C VAL A 206 -11.30 2.53 -13.55
N GLY A 207 -10.96 2.99 -12.34
CA GLY A 207 -9.79 3.84 -12.09
C GLY A 207 -8.47 3.06 -12.12
N ASP A 208 -7.39 3.72 -11.70
CA ASP A 208 -6.03 3.17 -11.66
C ASP A 208 -5.94 1.90 -10.78
N GLU A 209 -6.73 1.83 -9.72
CA GLU A 209 -6.76 0.71 -8.79
C GLU A 209 -7.79 -0.37 -9.13
N GLY A 210 -8.50 -0.22 -10.25
CA GLY A 210 -9.49 -1.19 -10.72
C GLY A 210 -10.88 -1.05 -10.11
N GLY A 211 -11.07 -0.22 -9.09
CA GLY A 211 -12.39 0.13 -8.53
C GLY A 211 -13.25 0.91 -9.53
N TYR A 212 -14.58 0.78 -9.44
CA TYR A 212 -15.50 1.51 -10.31
C TYR A 212 -15.55 3.01 -9.96
N ALA A 213 -15.72 3.86 -10.97
CA ALA A 213 -15.78 5.32 -10.81
C ALA A 213 -17.07 5.94 -11.41
N PRO A 214 -18.27 5.54 -10.94
CA PRO A 214 -19.53 6.11 -11.43
C PRO A 214 -19.71 7.57 -10.98
N GLY A 215 -20.51 8.36 -11.72
CA GLY A 215 -20.86 9.72 -11.30
C GLY A 215 -21.92 9.71 -10.19
N LEU A 216 -21.48 9.65 -8.93
CA LEU A 216 -22.36 9.59 -7.75
C LEU A 216 -22.66 10.97 -7.18
N THR A 217 -23.71 11.02 -6.34
CA THR A 217 -24.27 12.27 -5.83
C THR A 217 -23.93 12.58 -4.37
N SER A 218 -23.49 11.58 -3.60
CA SER A 218 -23.08 11.75 -2.19
C SER A 218 -21.97 10.78 -1.81
N ASN A 219 -21.30 11.02 -0.68
CA ASN A 219 -20.31 10.08 -0.13
C ASN A 219 -20.95 8.85 0.53
N GLU A 220 -22.25 8.89 0.81
CA GLU A 220 -22.98 7.75 1.38
C GLU A 220 -23.39 6.72 0.32
N GLU A 221 -23.73 7.18 -0.89
CA GLU A 221 -24.23 6.34 -1.98
C GLU A 221 -23.32 5.13 -2.29
N PRO A 222 -21.98 5.25 -2.27
CA PRO A 222 -21.07 4.11 -2.33
C PRO A 222 -21.39 2.95 -1.38
N PHE A 223 -21.61 3.23 -0.10
CA PHE A 223 -21.86 2.18 0.88
C PHE A 223 -23.17 1.45 0.60
N GLN A 224 -24.19 2.16 0.10
CA GLN A 224 -25.47 1.57 -0.29
C GLN A 224 -25.31 0.59 -1.46
N LEU A 225 -24.55 1.00 -2.48
CA LEU A 225 -24.28 0.17 -3.67
C LEU A 225 -23.46 -1.07 -3.31
N MET A 226 -22.44 -0.92 -2.48
CA MET A 226 -21.63 -2.05 -2.00
C MET A 226 -22.44 -2.98 -1.10
N ALA A 227 -23.29 -2.46 -0.21
CA ALA A 227 -24.14 -3.28 0.64
C ALA A 227 -25.13 -4.12 -0.18
N GLU A 228 -25.75 -3.52 -1.22
CA GLU A 228 -26.59 -4.26 -2.17
C GLU A 228 -25.79 -5.35 -2.90
N ALA A 229 -24.57 -5.06 -3.33
CA ALA A 229 -23.70 -6.02 -4.01
C ALA A 229 -23.30 -7.20 -3.10
N ILE A 230 -22.96 -6.93 -1.84
CA ILE A 230 -22.65 -7.95 -0.82
C ILE A 230 -23.86 -8.88 -0.62
N GLN A 231 -25.05 -8.31 -0.43
CA GLN A 231 -26.28 -9.10 -0.28
C GLN A 231 -26.56 -9.96 -1.51
N LYS A 232 -26.42 -9.40 -2.72
CA LYS A 232 -26.63 -10.12 -4.00
C LYS A 232 -25.58 -11.18 -4.28
N ALA A 233 -24.39 -11.07 -3.68
CA ALA A 233 -23.35 -12.10 -3.71
C ALA A 233 -23.62 -13.23 -2.70
N GLY A 234 -24.62 -13.09 -1.82
CA GLY A 234 -24.96 -14.10 -0.82
C GLY A 234 -24.19 -13.97 0.50
N TYR A 235 -23.56 -12.81 0.73
CA TYR A 235 -22.79 -12.54 1.95
C TYR A 235 -23.53 -11.59 2.90
N THR A 236 -23.14 -11.61 4.16
CA THR A 236 -23.69 -10.79 5.24
C THR A 236 -22.73 -9.64 5.58
N LEU A 237 -23.17 -8.41 5.33
CA LEU A 237 -22.42 -7.20 5.71
C LEU A 237 -22.25 -7.13 7.24
N GLY A 238 -21.02 -6.83 7.70
CA GLY A 238 -20.64 -6.77 9.10
C GLY A 238 -20.25 -8.12 9.74
N LYS A 239 -20.46 -9.23 9.03
CA LYS A 239 -20.05 -10.58 9.46
C LYS A 239 -19.05 -11.20 8.49
N ASP A 240 -19.42 -11.28 7.21
CA ASP A 240 -18.59 -11.92 6.17
C ASP A 240 -17.63 -10.89 5.56
N LEU A 241 -18.13 -9.67 5.30
CA LEU A 241 -17.35 -8.52 4.87
C LEU A 241 -17.70 -7.28 5.68
N CYS A 242 -16.71 -6.46 6.01
CA CYS A 242 -16.85 -5.12 6.55
C CYS A 242 -16.36 -4.08 5.52
N PHE A 243 -16.58 -2.80 5.83
CA PHE A 243 -16.08 -1.70 5.01
C PHE A 243 -14.83 -1.04 5.61
N GLY A 244 -14.06 -0.43 4.72
CA GLY A 244 -13.04 0.54 5.05
C GLY A 244 -13.10 1.71 4.07
N ILE A 245 -12.40 2.79 4.40
CA ILE A 245 -12.22 3.92 3.49
C ILE A 245 -10.77 4.41 3.53
N ASP A 246 -10.34 4.97 2.42
CA ASP A 246 -9.27 5.96 2.37
C ASP A 246 -9.88 7.27 1.89
N SER A 247 -9.85 8.27 2.76
CA SER A 247 -10.40 9.56 2.43
C SER A 247 -9.44 10.45 1.66
N ALA A 248 -8.12 10.27 1.82
CA ALA A 248 -7.10 11.19 1.35
C ALA A 248 -7.48 12.66 1.61
N SER A 249 -7.88 12.99 2.85
CA SER A 249 -8.51 14.28 3.18
C SER A 249 -7.65 15.51 2.89
N SER A 250 -6.33 15.35 2.77
CA SER A 250 -5.41 16.38 2.29
C SER A 250 -5.86 16.97 0.94
N GLU A 251 -6.51 16.18 0.09
CA GLU A 251 -6.93 16.58 -1.27
C GLU A 251 -8.08 17.57 -1.32
N PHE A 252 -8.90 17.58 -0.28
CA PHE A 252 -10.01 18.53 -0.15
C PHE A 252 -9.84 19.44 1.07
N PHE A 253 -8.65 19.48 1.66
CA PHE A 253 -8.29 20.44 2.70
C PHE A 253 -7.68 21.70 2.09
N LYS A 254 -8.32 22.84 2.31
CA LYS A 254 -7.86 24.13 1.78
C LYS A 254 -8.24 25.26 2.73
N ASP A 255 -7.28 26.16 2.97
CA ASP A 255 -7.47 27.35 3.81
C ASP A 255 -7.91 27.00 5.25
N GLY A 256 -7.41 25.88 5.80
CA GLY A 256 -7.68 25.44 7.17
C GLY A 256 -9.01 24.70 7.37
N VAL A 257 -9.75 24.41 6.30
CA VAL A 257 -11.06 23.72 6.33
C VAL A 257 -11.15 22.66 5.23
N TYR A 258 -12.07 21.71 5.40
CA TYR A 258 -12.32 20.61 4.47
C TYR A 258 -13.54 20.91 3.60
N HIS A 259 -13.41 20.72 2.29
CA HIS A 259 -14.45 21.01 1.29
C HIS A 259 -15.09 19.71 0.79
N LEU A 260 -16.21 19.33 1.39
CA LEU A 260 -17.00 18.16 0.97
C LEU A 260 -17.97 18.58 -0.14
N ALA A 261 -17.48 18.59 -1.39
CA ALA A 261 -18.21 19.10 -2.54
C ALA A 261 -19.49 18.31 -2.82
N LYS A 262 -19.50 17.00 -2.60
CA LYS A 262 -20.70 16.16 -2.77
C LYS A 262 -21.73 16.35 -1.68
N GLU A 263 -21.31 16.80 -0.51
CA GLU A 263 -22.22 17.16 0.57
C GLU A 263 -22.65 18.64 0.51
N GLY A 264 -22.04 19.44 -0.37
CA GLY A 264 -22.25 20.89 -0.44
C GLY A 264 -21.83 21.61 0.85
N LYS A 265 -20.81 21.11 1.55
CA LYS A 265 -20.39 21.60 2.87
C LYS A 265 -18.91 21.94 2.91
N THR A 266 -18.60 22.96 3.69
CA THR A 266 -17.24 23.24 4.17
C THR A 266 -17.24 23.04 5.67
N VAL A 267 -16.33 22.21 6.17
CA VAL A 267 -16.33 21.73 7.56
C VAL A 267 -14.95 21.87 8.20
N ASN A 268 -14.91 22.10 9.51
CA ASN A 268 -13.67 21.98 10.28
C ASN A 268 -13.40 20.51 10.68
N SER A 269 -12.26 20.23 11.32
CA SER A 269 -11.87 18.86 11.72
C SER A 269 -12.87 18.19 12.66
N LYS A 270 -13.54 18.95 13.55
CA LYS A 270 -14.56 18.38 14.45
C LYS A 270 -15.81 17.97 13.67
N GLU A 271 -16.28 18.81 12.76
CA GLU A 271 -17.45 18.52 11.93
C GLU A 271 -17.16 17.37 10.94
N LEU A 272 -15.92 17.28 10.44
CA LEU A 272 -15.49 16.14 9.61
C LEU A 272 -15.41 14.83 10.42
N ALA A 273 -14.93 14.89 11.67
CA ALA A 273 -14.99 13.76 12.60
C ALA A 273 -16.43 13.26 12.80
N GLU A 274 -17.38 14.17 13.03
CA GLU A 274 -18.80 13.87 13.18
C GLU A 274 -19.38 13.23 11.92
N PHE A 275 -18.98 13.70 10.72
CA PHE A 275 -19.36 13.10 9.45
C PHE A 275 -18.95 11.62 9.35
N TYR A 276 -17.69 11.28 9.67
CA TYR A 276 -17.26 9.87 9.67
C TYR A 276 -17.95 9.03 10.75
N GLN A 277 -18.21 9.60 11.93
CA GLN A 277 -18.96 8.91 12.99
C GLN A 277 -20.40 8.60 12.55
N GLN A 278 -21.06 9.50 11.83
CA GLN A 278 -22.40 9.27 11.28
C GLN A 278 -22.40 8.14 10.23
N LEU A 279 -21.39 8.09 9.35
CA LEU A 279 -21.24 6.99 8.40
C LEU A 279 -21.03 5.65 9.13
N ARG A 280 -20.17 5.62 10.15
CA ARG A 280 -19.91 4.44 10.98
C ARG A 280 -21.12 3.97 11.79
N ALA A 281 -22.02 4.87 12.16
CA ALA A 281 -23.26 4.50 12.84
C ALA A 281 -24.23 3.75 11.91
N LYS A 282 -24.12 3.95 10.59
CA LYS A 282 -24.98 3.33 9.57
C LYS A 282 -24.38 2.07 8.96
N TYR A 283 -23.05 2.03 8.81
CA TYR A 283 -22.34 0.95 8.11
C TYR A 283 -21.17 0.41 8.94
N PRO A 284 -20.82 -0.88 8.83
CA PRO A 284 -19.72 -1.48 9.58
C PRO A 284 -18.36 -1.08 8.99
N ILE A 285 -18.02 0.20 9.09
CA ILE A 285 -16.73 0.76 8.68
C ILE A 285 -15.76 0.59 9.85
N ILE A 286 -14.80 -0.31 9.66
CA ILE A 286 -13.87 -0.76 10.70
C ILE A 286 -12.45 -0.23 10.50
N SER A 287 -12.14 0.28 9.32
CA SER A 287 -10.84 0.85 8.94
C SER A 287 -11.03 2.19 8.25
N LEU A 288 -10.33 3.22 8.72
CA LEU A 288 -10.37 4.56 8.16
C LEU A 288 -8.95 5.08 7.96
N GLU A 289 -8.60 5.40 6.73
CA GLU A 289 -7.30 5.90 6.31
C GLU A 289 -7.40 7.38 5.92
N ASP A 290 -6.41 8.16 6.38
CA ASP A 290 -6.22 9.59 6.06
C ASP A 290 -7.49 10.44 6.11
N ILE A 291 -8.25 10.25 7.20
CA ILE A 291 -9.50 10.97 7.45
C ILE A 291 -9.31 12.46 7.73
N PHE A 292 -8.09 12.92 8.00
CA PHE A 292 -7.73 14.35 8.10
C PHE A 292 -6.50 14.64 7.24
N ALA A 293 -6.22 15.92 7.00
CA ALA A 293 -5.05 16.35 6.26
C ALA A 293 -3.74 15.92 6.96
N GLU A 294 -2.67 15.72 6.19
CA GLU A 294 -1.39 15.13 6.65
C GLU A 294 -0.71 15.84 7.84
N ASP A 295 -1.10 17.08 8.15
CA ASP A 295 -0.61 17.85 9.30
C ASP A 295 -1.68 18.24 10.34
N ASP A 296 -2.91 17.74 10.22
CA ASP A 296 -3.97 17.91 11.22
C ASP A 296 -3.84 16.89 12.36
N TRP A 297 -2.69 16.93 13.05
CA TRP A 297 -2.34 16.03 14.15
C TRP A 297 -3.37 16.06 15.30
N ASP A 298 -3.92 17.25 15.63
CA ASP A 298 -4.93 17.39 16.69
C ASP A 298 -6.27 16.76 16.28
N GLY A 299 -6.70 16.92 15.03
CA GLY A 299 -7.88 16.24 14.48
C GLY A 299 -7.77 14.72 14.61
N PHE A 300 -6.64 14.16 14.18
CA PHE A 300 -6.33 12.73 14.33
C PHE A 300 -6.37 12.27 15.80
N SER A 301 -5.61 12.91 16.69
CA SER A 301 -5.55 12.52 18.11
C SER A 301 -6.92 12.56 18.79
N ARG A 302 -7.74 13.59 18.50
CA ARG A 302 -9.10 13.71 19.05
C ARG A 302 -10.03 12.62 18.52
N PHE A 303 -9.98 12.35 17.21
CA PHE A 303 -10.79 11.30 16.61
C PHE A 303 -10.41 9.93 17.18
N THR A 304 -9.11 9.62 17.24
CA THR A 304 -8.58 8.36 17.81
C THR A 304 -8.99 8.16 19.27
N ALA A 305 -8.90 9.22 20.09
CA ALA A 305 -9.37 9.17 21.47
C ALA A 305 -10.88 8.88 21.56
N SER A 306 -11.69 9.43 20.65
CA SER A 306 -13.15 9.23 20.63
C SER A 306 -13.58 7.87 20.06
N ALA A 307 -12.87 7.34 19.07
CA ALA A 307 -13.20 6.08 18.40
C ALA A 307 -12.82 4.85 19.24
N GLY A 308 -11.84 5.00 20.13
CA GLY A 308 -11.36 3.94 21.01
C GLY A 308 -10.74 2.76 20.25
N ASN A 309 -10.70 1.59 20.90
CA ASN A 309 -10.03 0.39 20.37
C ASN A 309 -10.84 -0.39 19.31
N GLN A 310 -12.04 0.09 18.94
CA GLN A 310 -12.96 -0.65 18.07
C GLN A 310 -12.72 -0.39 16.58
N VAL A 311 -11.83 0.53 16.24
CA VAL A 311 -11.66 1.06 14.88
C VAL A 311 -10.19 1.18 14.56
N GLN A 312 -9.81 0.72 13.38
CA GLN A 312 -8.49 0.96 12.83
C GLN A 312 -8.47 2.36 12.18
N ILE A 313 -7.49 3.17 12.58
CA ILE A 313 -7.24 4.50 12.04
C ILE A 313 -5.84 4.47 11.47
N ILE A 314 -5.74 4.56 10.15
CA ILE A 314 -4.51 4.40 9.38
C ILE A 314 -3.99 5.78 9.00
N GLY A 315 -2.71 6.05 9.28
CA GLY A 315 -1.98 7.15 8.67
C GLY A 315 -1.18 6.66 7.46
N ASP A 316 -1.43 7.26 6.30
CA ASP A 316 -0.66 7.09 5.06
C ASP A 316 0.19 8.33 4.79
N ASP A 317 -0.36 9.40 4.23
CA ASP A 317 0.33 10.70 4.03
C ASP A 317 0.78 11.30 5.37
N LEU A 318 0.05 11.01 6.46
CA LEU A 318 0.44 11.41 7.81
C LEU A 318 1.84 10.90 8.19
N TYR A 319 2.21 9.70 7.75
CA TYR A 319 3.45 9.04 8.16
C TYR A 319 4.45 8.84 7.05
N VAL A 320 4.01 8.69 5.79
CA VAL A 320 4.82 8.42 4.60
C VAL A 320 5.87 7.32 4.82
N THR A 321 5.51 6.28 5.57
CA THR A 321 6.43 5.19 5.99
C THR A 321 7.73 5.71 6.68
N ASN A 322 7.70 6.92 7.25
CA ASN A 322 8.85 7.59 7.83
C ASN A 322 8.89 7.43 9.35
N LEU A 323 10.03 6.96 9.87
CA LEU A 323 10.24 6.67 11.29
C LEU A 323 10.02 7.89 12.20
N LYS A 324 10.45 9.09 11.79
CA LYS A 324 10.32 10.30 12.61
C LYS A 324 8.86 10.73 12.75
N ARG A 325 8.09 10.68 11.65
CA ARG A 325 6.66 11.01 11.65
C ARG A 325 5.85 9.96 12.39
N LEU A 326 6.15 8.67 12.20
CA LEU A 326 5.53 7.58 12.95
C LEU A 326 5.78 7.75 14.46
N GLN A 327 7.02 8.05 14.87
CA GLN A 327 7.35 8.31 16.28
C GLN A 327 6.51 9.45 16.87
N LYS A 328 6.40 10.58 16.15
CA LYS A 328 5.51 11.69 16.54
C LYS A 328 4.05 11.25 16.67
N GLY A 329 3.57 10.42 15.75
CA GLY A 329 2.21 9.87 15.77
C GLY A 329 1.93 8.97 16.97
N ILE A 330 2.90 8.13 17.34
CA ILE A 330 2.84 7.29 18.53
C ILE A 330 2.76 8.16 19.79
N GLU A 331 3.65 9.15 19.92
CA GLU A 331 3.72 10.04 21.09
C GLU A 331 2.45 10.88 21.27
N SER A 332 1.91 11.40 20.16
CA SER A 332 0.67 12.19 20.13
C SER A 332 -0.60 11.35 20.14
N LYS A 333 -0.50 10.01 20.06
CA LYS A 333 -1.63 9.08 19.91
C LYS A 333 -2.55 9.46 18.75
N ALA A 334 -1.95 9.89 17.64
CA ALA A 334 -2.66 10.42 16.48
C ALA A 334 -3.51 9.34 15.81
N THR A 335 -2.97 8.14 15.61
CA THR A 335 -3.68 7.00 15.02
C THR A 335 -3.39 5.72 15.79
N ASN A 336 -3.79 4.56 15.27
CA ASN A 336 -3.43 3.24 15.80
C ASN A 336 -2.95 2.25 14.73
N SER A 337 -2.67 2.76 13.52
CA SER A 337 -2.18 1.99 12.39
C SER A 337 -1.41 2.87 11.42
N ILE A 338 -0.49 2.26 10.68
CA ILE A 338 0.28 2.88 9.59
C ILE A 338 0.09 2.12 8.28
N LEU A 339 -0.04 2.85 7.18
CA LEU A 339 0.07 2.29 5.84
C LEU A 339 1.56 2.21 5.44
N ILE A 340 2.01 1.04 4.99
CA ILE A 340 3.41 0.78 4.64
C ILE A 340 3.55 0.71 3.13
N LYS A 341 4.20 1.72 2.56
CA LYS A 341 4.57 1.79 1.14
C LYS A 341 6.09 1.85 1.04
N LEU A 342 6.68 0.78 0.53
CA LEU A 342 8.15 0.61 0.51
C LEU A 342 8.86 1.76 -0.21
N ASN A 343 8.25 2.30 -1.27
CA ASN A 343 8.83 3.39 -2.07
C ASN A 343 8.74 4.77 -1.40
N GLN A 344 7.89 4.96 -0.38
CA GLN A 344 7.85 6.21 0.38
C GLN A 344 9.09 6.41 1.25
N ILE A 345 9.74 5.31 1.69
CA ILE A 345 10.97 5.37 2.48
C ILE A 345 12.20 4.96 1.68
N GLY A 346 12.08 4.05 0.71
CA GLY A 346 13.08 3.79 -0.33
C GLY A 346 14.06 2.63 -0.05
N THR A 347 13.95 1.91 1.05
CA THR A 347 14.71 0.66 1.30
C THR A 347 13.89 -0.39 2.03
N LEU A 348 14.27 -1.67 1.86
CA LEU A 348 13.68 -2.78 2.63
C LEU A 348 13.98 -2.64 4.13
N THR A 349 15.21 -2.29 4.48
CA THR A 349 15.63 -2.14 5.89
C THR A 349 14.84 -1.06 6.63
N GLU A 350 14.68 0.13 6.05
CA GLU A 350 13.88 1.19 6.70
C GLU A 350 12.39 0.84 6.75
N THR A 351 11.87 0.14 5.74
CA THR A 351 10.48 -0.37 5.76
C THR A 351 10.27 -1.35 6.91
N VAL A 352 11.18 -2.31 7.11
CA VAL A 352 11.15 -3.24 8.24
C VAL A 352 11.20 -2.47 9.56
N LYS A 353 12.11 -1.49 9.70
CA LYS A 353 12.21 -0.65 10.90
C LYS A 353 10.89 0.07 11.21
N ALA A 354 10.16 0.57 10.20
CA ALA A 354 8.87 1.21 10.39
C ALA A 354 7.80 0.24 10.91
N ILE A 355 7.73 -0.97 10.35
CA ILE A 355 6.82 -2.03 10.83
C ILE A 355 7.13 -2.39 12.27
N LEU A 356 8.41 -2.59 12.61
CA LEU A 356 8.81 -2.98 13.96
C LEU A 356 8.53 -1.87 14.98
N LEU A 357 8.76 -0.60 14.62
CA LEU A 357 8.44 0.54 15.47
C LEU A 357 6.93 0.64 15.74
N ALA A 358 6.11 0.45 14.70
CA ALA A 358 4.65 0.42 14.84
C ALA A 358 4.22 -0.70 15.80
N ARG A 359 4.71 -1.93 15.56
CA ARG A 359 4.37 -3.11 16.36
C ARG A 359 4.76 -2.97 17.83
N GLN A 360 5.97 -2.49 18.11
CA GLN A 360 6.45 -2.27 19.48
C GLN A 360 5.56 -1.30 20.27
N ASN A 361 4.82 -0.44 19.58
CA ASN A 361 3.91 0.55 20.16
C ASN A 361 2.42 0.18 19.99
N GLY A 362 2.13 -1.08 19.62
CA GLY A 362 0.76 -1.61 19.52
C GLY A 362 -0.03 -1.10 18.31
N PHE A 363 0.65 -0.55 17.30
CA PHE A 363 0.05 -0.18 16.02
C PHE A 363 0.02 -1.40 15.10
N SER A 364 -1.05 -1.52 14.31
CA SER A 364 -1.03 -2.40 13.14
C SER A 364 -0.29 -1.76 11.97
N ALA A 365 0.23 -2.58 11.06
CA ALA A 365 0.87 -2.14 9.83
C ALA A 365 0.17 -2.75 8.61
N VAL A 366 -0.29 -1.93 7.68
CA VAL A 366 -0.99 -2.38 6.47
C VAL A 366 -0.06 -2.22 5.28
N VAL A 367 0.43 -3.32 4.70
CA VAL A 367 1.30 -3.27 3.52
C VAL A 367 0.48 -2.83 2.32
N SER A 368 0.98 -1.87 1.54
CA SER A 368 0.21 -1.25 0.47
C SER A 368 0.95 -1.21 -0.86
N HIS A 369 0.16 -1.28 -1.93
CA HIS A 369 0.55 -0.91 -3.30
C HIS A 369 0.70 0.62 -3.46
N ARG A 370 1.02 1.06 -4.68
CA ARG A 370 0.77 2.44 -5.15
C ARG A 370 -0.22 2.47 -6.32
N SER A 371 -0.68 3.64 -6.75
CA SER A 371 -1.59 3.74 -7.90
C SER A 371 -0.93 3.40 -9.24
N GLY A 372 0.36 3.68 -9.43
CA GLY A 372 1.18 3.14 -10.51
C GLY A 372 1.90 1.87 -10.05
N GLU A 373 1.42 0.71 -10.46
CA GLU A 373 2.01 -0.59 -10.10
C GLU A 373 2.63 -1.29 -11.32
N THR A 374 3.35 -2.37 -11.06
CA THR A 374 3.88 -3.26 -12.10
C THR A 374 3.38 -4.69 -11.87
N GLU A 375 3.85 -5.64 -12.67
CA GLU A 375 3.67 -7.06 -12.45
C GLU A 375 4.42 -7.60 -11.22
N ASP A 376 5.28 -6.80 -10.59
CA ASP A 376 6.02 -7.20 -9.39
C ASP A 376 5.06 -7.45 -8.22
N SER A 377 5.12 -8.63 -7.62
CA SER A 377 4.27 -9.05 -6.50
C SER A 377 4.99 -9.05 -5.14
N PHE A 378 6.14 -8.37 -5.01
CA PHE A 378 6.97 -8.36 -3.79
C PHE A 378 6.17 -8.15 -2.50
N ILE A 379 5.21 -7.23 -2.51
CA ILE A 379 4.41 -6.89 -1.32
C ILE A 379 3.56 -8.07 -0.81
N ALA A 380 3.21 -9.04 -1.66
CA ALA A 380 2.50 -10.26 -1.27
C ALA A 380 3.39 -11.21 -0.46
N ASP A 381 4.66 -11.38 -0.86
CA ASP A 381 5.63 -12.14 -0.06
C ASP A 381 6.00 -11.37 1.22
N PHE A 382 6.16 -10.05 1.14
CA PHE A 382 6.54 -9.20 2.27
C PHE A 382 5.50 -9.16 3.38
N VAL A 383 4.20 -9.01 3.05
CA VAL A 383 3.14 -8.99 4.07
C VAL A 383 3.04 -10.31 4.84
N VAL A 384 3.27 -11.44 4.16
CA VAL A 384 3.26 -12.77 4.77
C VAL A 384 4.51 -12.97 5.63
N ALA A 385 5.69 -12.59 5.13
CA ALA A 385 6.95 -12.69 5.85
C ALA A 385 6.95 -11.89 7.15
N MET A 386 6.49 -10.63 7.06
CA MET A 386 6.41 -9.73 8.21
C MET A 386 5.22 -10.04 9.11
N GLY A 387 4.26 -10.86 8.66
CA GLY A 387 3.07 -11.20 9.41
C GLY A 387 2.31 -9.96 9.88
N THR A 388 2.16 -8.95 9.03
CA THR A 388 1.44 -7.72 9.42
C THR A 388 -0.08 -7.86 9.33
N GLY A 389 -0.55 -8.99 8.78
CA GLY A 389 -1.95 -9.43 8.81
C GLY A 389 -2.90 -8.67 7.89
N GLN A 390 -2.45 -7.63 7.18
CA GLN A 390 -3.30 -6.81 6.31
C GLN A 390 -2.55 -6.30 5.09
N ILE A 391 -3.22 -6.30 3.93
CA ILE A 391 -2.69 -5.80 2.66
C ILE A 391 -3.73 -4.94 1.94
N LYS A 392 -3.32 -3.77 1.40
CA LYS A 392 -4.11 -2.91 0.52
C LYS A 392 -3.50 -2.96 -0.88
N THR A 393 -4.12 -3.70 -1.80
CA THR A 393 -3.56 -3.92 -3.16
C THR A 393 -4.60 -3.79 -4.29
N GLY A 394 -5.62 -2.97 -4.07
CA GLY A 394 -6.59 -2.57 -5.10
C GLY A 394 -7.74 -3.55 -5.35
N ALA A 395 -8.53 -3.31 -6.40
CA ALA A 395 -9.63 -4.20 -6.78
C ALA A 395 -9.11 -5.57 -7.26
N PRO A 396 -9.94 -6.63 -7.23
CA PRO A 396 -9.67 -7.88 -7.95
C PRO A 396 -9.86 -7.70 -9.48
N CYS A 397 -9.21 -6.70 -10.06
CA CYS A 397 -9.20 -6.33 -11.46
C CYS A 397 -7.86 -5.67 -11.80
N ARG A 398 -7.48 -5.70 -13.09
CA ARG A 398 -6.18 -5.26 -13.62
C ARG A 398 -5.01 -6.11 -13.10
N SER A 399 -4.14 -6.53 -14.00
CA SER A 399 -3.14 -7.58 -13.70
C SER A 399 -2.11 -7.13 -12.66
N GLU A 400 -1.78 -5.84 -12.61
CA GLU A 400 -0.88 -5.24 -11.62
C GLU A 400 -1.42 -5.33 -10.18
N ARG A 401 -2.74 -5.50 -10.00
CA ARG A 401 -3.37 -5.77 -8.69
C ARG A 401 -3.48 -7.26 -8.47
N VAL A 402 -4.04 -7.94 -9.47
CA VAL A 402 -4.36 -9.38 -9.42
C VAL A 402 -3.11 -10.24 -9.29
N CYS A 403 -1.93 -9.81 -9.75
CA CYS A 403 -0.70 -10.58 -9.55
C CYS A 403 -0.35 -10.72 -8.06
N LYS A 404 -0.63 -9.73 -7.22
CA LYS A 404 -0.44 -9.81 -5.76
C LYS A 404 -1.44 -10.80 -5.13
N TYR A 405 -2.71 -10.75 -5.52
CA TYR A 405 -3.72 -11.72 -5.07
C TYR A 405 -3.36 -13.15 -5.48
N ASN A 406 -2.97 -13.36 -6.74
CA ASN A 406 -2.53 -14.66 -7.24
C ASN A 406 -1.31 -15.16 -6.47
N ARG A 407 -0.35 -14.27 -6.15
CA ARG A 407 0.81 -14.64 -5.34
C ARG A 407 0.41 -15.04 -3.92
N LEU A 408 -0.52 -14.34 -3.26
CA LEU A 408 -1.03 -14.73 -1.95
C LEU A 408 -1.70 -16.12 -1.97
N MET A 409 -2.49 -16.42 -3.00
CA MET A 409 -3.11 -17.75 -3.18
C MET A 409 -2.06 -18.86 -3.40
N GLN A 410 -0.99 -18.56 -4.14
CA GLN A 410 0.13 -19.48 -4.31
C GLN A 410 0.86 -19.72 -2.98
N ILE A 411 1.15 -18.66 -2.22
CA ILE A 411 1.79 -18.76 -0.90
C ILE A 411 0.92 -19.58 0.06
N GLU A 412 -0.39 -19.34 0.13
CA GLU A 412 -1.30 -20.15 0.97
C GLU A 412 -1.21 -21.64 0.61
N LYS A 413 -1.19 -21.95 -0.70
CA LYS A 413 -1.05 -23.32 -1.20
C LYS A 413 0.32 -23.94 -0.87
N GLU A 414 1.40 -23.18 -0.99
CA GLU A 414 2.78 -23.59 -0.65
C GLU A 414 2.94 -23.89 0.85
N LEU A 415 2.24 -23.13 1.69
CA LEU A 415 2.29 -23.24 3.15
C LEU A 415 1.43 -24.37 3.72
N GLY A 416 0.29 -24.66 3.11
CA GLY A 416 -0.67 -25.64 3.62
C GLY A 416 -1.14 -25.27 5.03
N GLU A 417 -1.02 -26.20 5.97
CA GLU A 417 -1.44 -26.00 7.37
C GLU A 417 -0.64 -24.93 8.13
N ARG A 418 0.51 -24.47 7.60
CA ARG A 418 1.30 -23.39 8.19
C ARG A 418 0.73 -21.99 7.92
N ALA A 419 -0.26 -21.88 7.02
CA ALA A 419 -0.94 -20.63 6.72
C ALA A 419 -2.12 -20.40 7.69
N VAL A 420 -2.10 -19.27 8.38
CA VAL A 420 -3.20 -18.83 9.25
C VAL A 420 -3.74 -17.51 8.73
N TYR A 421 -5.03 -17.47 8.42
CA TYR A 421 -5.67 -16.22 8.02
C TYR A 421 -5.80 -15.26 9.20
N ALA A 422 -5.43 -14.00 8.98
CA ALA A 422 -5.53 -12.96 9.98
C ALA A 422 -6.98 -12.72 10.42
N LYS A 423 -7.16 -12.34 11.69
CA LYS A 423 -8.46 -11.97 12.26
C LYS A 423 -8.47 -10.49 12.60
N PHE A 424 -9.59 -9.84 12.36
CA PHE A 424 -9.79 -8.45 12.75
C PHE A 424 -10.42 -8.36 14.16
N PRO A 425 -9.98 -7.44 15.04
CA PRO A 425 -8.83 -6.55 14.87
C PRO A 425 -7.51 -7.32 14.90
N TYR A 426 -6.60 -6.99 13.98
CA TYR A 426 -5.24 -7.53 13.95
C TYR A 426 -4.29 -6.54 14.62
N ARG A 427 -3.41 -7.00 15.51
CA ARG A 427 -2.45 -6.16 16.23
C ARG A 427 -1.07 -6.79 16.18
#